data_AF-A0A7Y6FGT7-F1
#
_entry.id   AF-A0A7Y6FGT7-F1
#
_cell.length_a   1.000
_cell.length_b   1.000
_cell.length_c   1.000
_cell.angle_alpha   90.00
_cell.angle_beta   90.00
_cell.angle_gamma   90.00
#
_symmetry.space_group_name_H-M   'P 1'
#
loop_
_entity.id
_entity.type
_entity.pdbx_description
1 polymer ?
#
loop_
_entity_poly.entity_id
_entity_poly.type
_entity_poly.pdbx_seq_one_letter_code
_entity_poly.pdbx_strand_id
1 'polypeptide(L)'
;MVHNIDLDALNACPTSANTHTASVTVHDSGGRVLHDYDIRSGAQTAAERAMGRGGETLSHTENRAARMAGGVSSYGTKLVKGDEFFLEKPVPLDGYVVINGTRSPCSSCMGAMRRGAQDTGSTFVYIWEQAGRPAWWSVSG
;
A
#
# COMPACT_ATOMS: atom_id res chain seq x y z
N MET A 1 2.58 8.63 -17.70
CA MET A 1 2.24 9.81 -16.88
C MET A 1 2.87 9.51 -15.54
N VAL A 2 3.90 10.24 -15.11
CA VAL A 2 4.50 10.05 -13.78
C VAL A 2 3.56 10.72 -12.80
N HIS A 3 3.01 9.97 -11.86
CA HIS A 3 2.10 10.52 -10.87
C HIS A 3 2.95 10.98 -9.69
N ASN A 4 3.48 12.21 -9.75
CA ASN A 4 4.26 12.79 -8.65
C ASN A 4 3.35 13.02 -7.43
N ILE A 5 3.11 11.96 -6.67
CA ILE A 5 2.36 12.03 -5.43
C ILE A 5 3.24 12.65 -4.35
N ASP A 6 2.73 13.70 -3.71
CA ASP A 6 3.40 14.34 -2.59
C ASP A 6 3.12 13.54 -1.31
N LEU A 7 3.94 12.51 -1.09
CA LEU A 7 3.85 11.67 0.11
C LEU A 7 4.12 12.49 1.38
N ASP A 8 4.99 13.50 1.32
CA ASP A 8 5.30 14.34 2.49
C ASP A 8 4.06 15.11 2.93
N ALA A 9 3.33 15.72 1.98
CA ALA A 9 2.07 16.40 2.28
C ALA A 9 1.00 15.43 2.83
N LEU A 10 0.87 14.24 2.25
CA LEU A 10 -0.07 13.21 2.74
C LEU A 10 0.32 12.69 4.13
N ASN A 11 1.63 12.62 4.40
CA ASN A 11 2.21 12.20 5.68
C ASN A 11 2.27 13.33 6.72
N ALA A 12 1.93 14.58 6.36
CA ALA A 12 1.89 15.74 7.27
C ALA A 12 0.50 16.13 7.79
N CYS A 13 -0.60 15.61 7.23
CA CYS A 13 -1.97 15.75 7.80
C CYS A 13 -2.09 15.46 9.32
N PRO A 14 -3.12 15.97 10.01
CA PRO A 14 -3.35 15.70 11.43
C PRO A 14 -3.47 14.20 11.75
N THR A 15 -2.91 13.79 12.89
CA THR A 15 -2.97 12.41 13.37
C THR A 15 -4.08 12.21 14.40
N SER A 16 -4.64 11.01 14.44
CA SER A 16 -5.53 10.53 15.50
C SER A 16 -5.01 9.22 16.09
N ALA A 17 -5.65 8.70 17.15
CA ALA A 17 -5.32 7.40 17.73
C ALA A 17 -5.49 6.21 16.75
N ASN A 18 -6.16 6.42 15.62
CA ASN A 18 -6.39 5.43 14.56
C ASN A 18 -5.53 5.68 13.32
N THR A 19 -4.62 6.65 13.35
CA THR A 19 -3.69 6.87 12.25
C THR A 19 -2.64 5.76 12.25
N HIS A 20 -2.44 5.14 11.08
CA HIS A 20 -1.45 4.10 10.84
C HIS A 20 -0.35 4.63 9.95
N THR A 21 0.89 4.39 10.31
CA THR A 21 2.06 4.58 9.46
C THR A 21 2.60 3.22 9.03
N ALA A 22 3.25 3.20 7.87
CA ALA A 22 4.04 2.06 7.43
C ALA A 22 5.25 2.54 6.63
N SER A 23 6.38 1.85 6.81
CA SER A 23 7.56 1.98 5.95
C SER A 23 7.53 0.87 4.91
N VAL A 24 7.71 1.22 3.65
CA VAL A 24 7.60 0.30 2.51
C VAL A 24 8.90 0.26 1.74
N THR A 25 9.42 -0.95 1.54
CA THR A 25 10.59 -1.18 0.71
C THR A 25 10.21 -2.11 -0.45
N VAL A 26 10.50 -1.67 -1.67
CA VAL A 26 10.29 -2.46 -2.89
C VAL A 26 11.63 -2.97 -3.36
N HIS A 27 11.73 -4.28 -3.60
CA HIS A 27 12.93 -4.97 -4.06
C HIS A 27 12.71 -5.59 -5.44
N ASP A 28 13.77 -5.69 -6.23
CA ASP A 28 13.79 -6.62 -7.37
C ASP A 28 13.93 -8.09 -6.90
N SER A 29 13.87 -9.02 -7.85
CA SER A 29 13.99 -10.46 -7.57
C SER A 29 15.36 -10.88 -7.02
N GLY A 30 16.38 -10.04 -7.19
CA GLY A 30 17.71 -10.23 -6.60
C GLY A 30 17.84 -9.66 -5.18
N GLY A 31 16.77 -9.05 -4.64
CA GLY A 31 16.74 -8.44 -3.32
C GLY A 31 17.28 -7.00 -3.28
N ARG A 32 17.66 -6.41 -4.42
CA ARG A 32 18.11 -5.01 -4.45
C ARG A 32 16.93 -4.08 -4.25
N VAL A 33 17.09 -3.11 -3.34
CA VAL A 33 16.08 -2.07 -3.09
C VAL A 33 15.95 -1.16 -4.32
N LEU A 34 14.73 -1.03 -4.82
CA LEU A 34 14.33 -0.12 -5.89
C LEU A 34 13.71 1.16 -5.34
N HIS A 35 12.88 1.01 -4.32
CA HIS A 35 12.15 2.10 -3.69
C HIS A 35 12.10 1.90 -2.17
N ASP A 36 12.18 3.00 -1.44
CA ASP A 36 12.01 3.06 0.00
C ASP A 36 11.26 4.34 0.34
N TYR A 37 10.15 4.21 1.05
CA TYR A 37 9.26 5.33 1.34
C TYR A 37 8.32 5.04 2.51
N ASP A 38 7.93 6.10 3.20
CA ASP A 38 6.92 6.05 4.25
C ASP A 38 5.55 6.44 3.70
N ILE A 39 4.51 5.77 4.18
CA ILE A 39 3.12 6.09 3.91
C ILE A 39 2.32 6.14 5.19
N ARG A 40 1.27 6.95 5.17
CA ARG A 40 0.35 7.09 6.29
C ARG A 40 -1.10 6.99 5.85
N SER A 41 -1.93 6.46 6.73
CA SER A 41 -3.37 6.35 6.53
C SER A 41 -4.12 7.65 6.74
N GLY A 42 -5.34 7.74 6.20
CA GLY A 42 -6.30 8.77 6.56
C GLY A 42 -6.43 9.85 5.50
N ALA A 43 -5.43 10.72 5.32
CA ALA A 43 -5.52 11.88 4.42
C ALA A 43 -5.88 11.49 2.99
N GLN A 44 -7.18 11.43 2.68
CA GLN A 44 -7.67 10.99 1.40
C GLN A 44 -7.27 11.97 0.31
N THR A 45 -6.78 11.44 -0.80
CA THR A 45 -6.61 12.22 -2.01
C THR A 45 -7.96 12.57 -2.63
N ALA A 46 -7.97 13.44 -3.64
CA ALA A 46 -9.21 13.76 -4.36
C ALA A 46 -9.85 12.51 -4.99
N ALA A 47 -9.03 11.61 -5.55
CA ALA A 47 -9.48 10.36 -6.15
C ALA A 47 -10.07 9.38 -5.11
N GLU A 48 -9.40 9.22 -3.96
CA GLU A 48 -9.92 8.39 -2.86
C GLU A 48 -11.21 8.96 -2.28
N ARG A 49 -11.31 10.28 -2.10
CA ARG A 49 -12.53 10.94 -1.62
C ARG A 49 -13.68 10.80 -2.61
N ALA A 50 -13.39 10.91 -3.91
CA ALA A 50 -14.38 10.76 -4.98
C ALA A 50 -14.99 9.34 -5.06
N MET A 51 -14.31 8.33 -4.51
CA MET A 51 -14.89 6.97 -4.40
C MET A 51 -16.11 6.91 -3.47
N GLY A 52 -16.23 7.85 -2.52
CA GLY A 52 -17.23 7.81 -1.47
C GLY A 52 -17.05 6.56 -0.61
N ARG A 53 -18.00 5.60 -0.69
CA ARG A 53 -17.86 4.32 0.01
C ARG A 53 -16.63 3.57 -0.50
N GLY A 54 -15.67 3.32 0.41
CA GLY A 54 -14.41 2.65 0.14
C GLY A 54 -13.20 3.58 0.12
N GLY A 55 -13.40 4.90 0.04
CA GLY A 55 -12.31 5.88 0.09
C GLY A 55 -11.47 5.78 1.36
N GLU A 56 -12.10 5.53 2.51
CA GLU A 56 -11.38 5.37 3.79
C GLU A 56 -10.47 4.14 3.75
N THR A 57 -10.99 3.01 3.28
CA THR A 57 -10.19 1.79 3.12
C THR A 57 -9.05 1.97 2.12
N LEU A 58 -9.30 2.68 1.01
CA LEU A 58 -8.26 2.97 0.00
C LEU A 58 -7.12 3.81 0.58
N SER A 59 -7.44 4.70 1.53
CA SER A 59 -6.45 5.52 2.21
C SER A 59 -5.58 4.74 3.21
N HIS A 60 -5.87 3.46 3.50
CA HIS A 60 -5.01 2.64 4.34
C HIS A 60 -3.66 2.41 3.68
N THR A 61 -2.62 2.29 4.49
CA THR A 61 -1.23 2.12 4.05
C THR A 61 -1.06 0.93 3.10
N GLU A 62 -1.68 -0.21 3.39
CA GLU A 62 -1.58 -1.43 2.59
C GLU A 62 -2.26 -1.28 1.23
N ASN A 63 -3.40 -0.57 1.18
CA ASN A 63 -4.10 -0.30 -0.07
C ASN A 63 -3.30 0.67 -0.95
N ARG A 64 -2.66 1.69 -0.36
CA ARG A 64 -1.76 2.59 -1.09
C ARG A 64 -0.54 1.85 -1.62
N ALA A 65 0.15 1.09 -0.75
CA ALA A 65 1.32 0.30 -1.15
C ALA A 65 1.02 -0.68 -2.28
N ALA A 66 -0.10 -1.41 -2.20
CA ALA A 66 -0.50 -2.34 -3.25
C ALA A 66 -0.71 -1.65 -4.61
N ARG A 67 -1.32 -0.46 -4.62
CA ARG A 67 -1.55 0.33 -5.85
C ARG A 67 -0.24 0.92 -6.39
N MET A 68 0.62 1.43 -5.51
CA MET A 68 1.97 1.93 -5.85
C MET A 68 2.83 0.88 -6.52
N ALA A 69 2.80 -0.35 -6.00
CA ALA A 69 3.50 -1.48 -6.57
C ALA A 69 2.96 -1.92 -7.94
N GLY A 70 1.74 -1.54 -8.31
CA GLY A 70 1.12 -1.88 -9.59
C GLY A 70 -0.14 -2.75 -9.51
N GLY A 71 -0.63 -3.02 -8.31
CA GLY A 71 -1.95 -3.65 -8.13
C GLY A 71 -3.07 -2.77 -8.66
N VAL A 72 -4.07 -3.38 -9.30
CA VAL A 72 -5.18 -2.67 -9.92
C VAL A 72 -5.88 -1.80 -8.88
N SER A 73 -5.95 -0.51 -9.19
CA SER A 73 -6.55 0.48 -8.31
C SER A 73 -8.07 0.34 -8.24
N SER A 74 -8.54 -0.45 -7.27
CA SER A 74 -9.95 -0.78 -7.11
C SER A 74 -10.40 -0.96 -5.66
N TYR A 75 -11.67 -0.66 -5.41
CA TYR A 75 -12.39 -1.06 -4.20
C TYR A 75 -13.63 -1.88 -4.60
N GLY A 76 -13.69 -3.13 -4.18
CA GLY A 76 -14.67 -4.08 -4.69
C GLY A 76 -14.54 -4.22 -6.21
N THR A 77 -15.62 -3.93 -6.95
CA THR A 77 -15.67 -3.92 -8.42
C THR A 77 -15.44 -2.53 -9.04
N LYS A 78 -15.26 -1.49 -8.23
CA LYS A 78 -15.09 -0.11 -8.71
C LYS A 78 -13.62 0.25 -8.85
N LEU A 79 -13.24 0.73 -10.02
CA LEU A 79 -11.93 1.33 -10.26
C LEU A 79 -11.85 2.73 -9.65
N VAL A 80 -10.70 3.07 -9.06
CA VAL A 80 -10.41 4.43 -8.61
C VAL A 80 -9.95 5.22 -9.84
N LYS A 81 -10.76 6.17 -10.30
CA LYS A 81 -10.44 6.98 -11.48
C LYS A 81 -9.38 8.03 -11.14
N GLY A 82 -8.37 8.15 -12.00
CA GLY A 82 -7.31 9.15 -11.83
C GLY A 82 -6.47 8.88 -10.57
N ASP A 83 -6.31 7.61 -10.20
CA ASP A 83 -5.55 7.25 -9.03
C ASP A 83 -4.06 7.53 -9.21
N GLU A 84 -3.56 8.49 -8.44
CA GLU A 84 -2.16 8.90 -8.43
C GLU A 84 -1.22 7.89 -7.78
N PHE A 85 -1.74 6.93 -7.03
CA PHE A 85 -0.90 5.88 -6.47
C PHE A 85 -0.55 4.80 -7.50
N PHE A 86 -1.35 4.60 -8.55
CA PHE A 86 -1.18 3.46 -9.44
C PHE A 86 0.18 3.49 -10.18
N LEU A 87 0.98 2.43 -10.02
CA LEU A 87 2.31 2.26 -10.64
C LEU A 87 3.36 3.34 -10.30
N GLU A 88 3.19 4.07 -9.20
CA GLU A 88 4.14 5.13 -8.83
C GLU A 88 5.47 4.61 -8.26
N LYS A 89 5.48 3.40 -7.69
CA LYS A 89 6.67 2.70 -7.17
C LYS A 89 6.59 1.23 -7.56
N PRO A 90 6.66 0.91 -8.87
CA PRO A 90 6.30 -0.39 -9.38
C PRO A 90 7.26 -1.49 -8.88
N VAL A 91 6.71 -2.64 -8.55
CA VAL A 91 7.49 -3.85 -8.28
C VAL A 91 7.62 -4.66 -9.58
N PRO A 92 8.82 -5.15 -9.92
CA PRO A 92 8.98 -6.05 -11.07
C PRO A 92 8.39 -7.44 -10.77
N LEU A 93 8.18 -8.22 -11.84
CA LEU A 93 7.89 -9.65 -11.74
C LEU A 93 8.92 -10.35 -10.84
N ASP A 94 8.46 -11.25 -9.98
CA ASP A 94 9.24 -11.97 -8.96
C ASP A 94 9.93 -11.06 -7.92
N GLY A 95 9.62 -9.76 -7.90
CA GLY A 95 10.10 -8.82 -6.89
C GLY A 95 9.35 -8.93 -5.56
N TYR A 96 9.75 -8.11 -4.60
CA TYR A 96 9.19 -8.12 -3.25
C TYR A 96 8.72 -6.73 -2.83
N VAL A 97 7.56 -6.65 -2.18
CA VAL A 97 7.07 -5.45 -1.49
C VAL A 97 6.99 -5.76 -0.01
N VAL A 98 7.89 -5.18 0.78
CA VAL A 98 7.94 -5.34 2.23
C VAL A 98 7.30 -4.13 2.88
N ILE A 99 6.27 -4.35 3.69
CA ILE A 99 5.49 -3.31 4.36
C ILE A 99 5.62 -3.53 5.87
N ASN A 100 6.26 -2.59 6.56
CA ASN A 100 6.40 -2.59 8.01
C ASN A 100 5.33 -1.67 8.62
N GLY A 101 4.26 -2.25 9.14
CA GLY A 101 3.14 -1.52 9.72
C GLY A 101 3.10 -1.56 11.25
N THR A 102 2.21 -0.75 11.82
CA THR A 102 2.06 -0.59 13.28
C THR A 102 1.07 -1.57 13.92
N ARG A 103 0.21 -2.24 13.13
CA ARG A 103 -0.80 -3.20 13.61
C ARG A 103 -0.98 -4.33 12.59
N SER A 104 -1.64 -5.42 12.98
CA SER A 104 -2.00 -6.49 12.04
C SER A 104 -2.88 -5.95 10.90
N PRO A 105 -2.69 -6.43 9.65
CA PRO A 105 -3.46 -5.96 8.52
C PRO A 105 -4.91 -6.45 8.64
N CYS A 106 -5.89 -5.63 8.25
CA CYS A 106 -7.28 -6.06 8.21
C CYS A 106 -7.57 -6.90 6.96
N SER A 107 -8.70 -7.63 6.96
CA SER A 107 -9.06 -8.55 5.86
C SER A 107 -9.15 -7.88 4.48
N SER A 108 -9.63 -6.64 4.41
CA SER A 108 -9.69 -5.88 3.15
C SER A 108 -8.30 -5.48 2.65
N CYS A 109 -7.39 -5.13 3.56
CA CYS A 109 -6.00 -4.79 3.23
C CYS A 109 -5.21 -6.02 2.77
N MET A 110 -5.40 -7.17 3.44
CA MET A 110 -4.86 -8.46 2.97
C MET A 110 -5.38 -8.82 1.57
N GLY A 111 -6.66 -8.56 1.29
CA GLY A 111 -7.25 -8.76 -0.03
C GLY A 111 -6.71 -7.80 -1.10
N ALA A 112 -6.36 -6.57 -0.73
CA ALA A 112 -5.69 -5.63 -1.63
C ALA A 112 -4.26 -6.08 -1.96
N MET A 113 -3.47 -6.46 -0.96
CA MET A 113 -2.12 -6.99 -1.16
C MET A 113 -2.12 -8.29 -1.96
N ARG A 114 -3.07 -9.21 -1.73
CA ARG A 114 -3.20 -10.44 -2.53
C ARG A 114 -3.46 -10.13 -4.00
N ARG A 115 -4.36 -9.19 -4.30
CA ARG A 115 -4.60 -8.76 -5.69
C ARG A 115 -3.37 -8.09 -6.28
N GLY A 116 -2.71 -7.21 -5.52
CA GLY A 116 -1.45 -6.59 -5.94
C GLY A 116 -0.39 -7.62 -6.29
N ALA A 117 -0.24 -8.68 -5.49
CA ALA A 117 0.67 -9.78 -5.77
C ALA A 117 0.31 -10.46 -7.10
N GLN A 118 -0.96 -10.83 -7.31
CA GLN A 118 -1.45 -11.46 -8.53
C GLN A 118 -1.30 -10.59 -9.78
N ASP A 119 -1.61 -9.29 -9.67
CA ASP A 119 -1.56 -8.35 -10.79
C ASP A 119 -0.13 -8.07 -11.26
N THR A 120 0.86 -8.21 -10.37
CA THR A 120 2.26 -7.89 -10.63
C THR A 120 3.16 -9.12 -10.75
N GLY A 121 2.70 -10.29 -10.31
CA GLY A 121 3.51 -11.51 -10.16
C GLY A 121 4.63 -11.35 -9.12
N SER A 122 4.39 -10.57 -8.06
CA SER A 122 5.36 -10.29 -7.00
C SER A 122 4.95 -10.91 -5.66
N THR A 123 5.82 -10.81 -4.65
CA THR A 123 5.52 -11.20 -3.27
C THR A 123 5.31 -9.96 -2.39
N PHE A 124 4.18 -9.92 -1.70
CA PHE A 124 3.94 -8.94 -0.64
C PHE A 124 4.22 -9.56 0.72
N VAL A 125 5.03 -8.87 1.53
CA VAL A 125 5.35 -9.25 2.91
C VAL A 125 4.90 -8.11 3.81
N TYR A 126 4.05 -8.41 4.78
CA TYR A 126 3.59 -7.45 5.78
C TYR A 126 4.08 -7.87 7.16
N ILE A 127 4.75 -6.95 7.86
CA ILE A 127 5.35 -7.15 9.18
C ILE A 127 4.75 -6.14 10.14
N TRP A 128 4.43 -6.57 11.36
CA TRP A 128 3.93 -5.69 12.42
C TRP A 128 4.38 -6.15 13.80
N GLU A 129 4.28 -5.27 14.78
CA GLU A 129 4.53 -5.61 16.18
C GLU A 129 3.28 -6.24 16.83
N GLN A 130 3.46 -7.38 17.48
CA GLN A 130 2.43 -8.05 18.28
C GLN A 130 3.02 -8.51 19.61
N ALA A 131 2.56 -7.89 20.71
CA ALA A 131 3.00 -8.20 22.07
C ALA A 131 4.54 -8.17 22.24
N GLY A 132 5.21 -7.14 21.69
CA GLY A 132 6.66 -6.98 21.77
C GLY A 132 7.47 -7.93 20.89
N ARG A 133 6.81 -8.64 19.94
CA ARG A 133 7.48 -9.54 18.97
C ARG A 133 7.03 -9.20 17.55
N PRO A 134 7.91 -9.37 16.56
CA PRO A 134 7.50 -9.24 15.16
C PRO A 134 6.57 -10.40 14.79
N ALA A 135 5.43 -10.06 14.21
CA ALA A 135 4.56 -10.97 13.49
C ALA A 135 4.59 -10.61 12.00
N TRP A 136 4.32 -11.58 11.14
CA TRP A 136 4.37 -11.36 9.70
C TRP A 136 3.35 -12.21 8.95
N TRP A 137 3.02 -11.75 7.76
CA TRP A 137 2.16 -12.42 6.80
C TRP A 137 2.70 -12.14 5.40
N SER A 138 2.61 -13.11 4.49
CA SER A 138 2.98 -12.89 3.09
C SER A 138 2.00 -13.53 2.13
N VAL A 139 2.06 -13.06 0.88
CA VAL A 139 1.31 -13.59 -0.25
C VAL A 139 2.11 -13.40 -1.54
N SER A 140 2.09 -14.41 -2.42
CA SER A 140 2.68 -14.35 -3.76
C SER A 140 1.60 -14.45 -4.83
N GLY A 141 1.85 -13.80 -5.96
CA GLY A 141 1.01 -13.80 -7.16
C GLY A 141 1.23 -15.00 -8.06
#